data_AF-A0AA36N497-F1
#
_entry.id   AF-A0AA36N497-F1
#
_cell.length_a   1.000
_cell.length_b   1.000
_cell.length_c   1.000
_cell.angle_alpha   90.00
_cell.angle_beta   90.00
_cell.angle_gamma   90.00
#
_symmetry.space_group_name_H-M   'P 1'
#
loop_
_entity.id
_entity.type
_entity.pdbx_description
1 polymer ?
#
loop_
_entity_poly.entity_id
_entity_poly.type
_entity_poly.pdbx_seq_one_letter_code
_entity_poly.pdbx_strand_id
1 'polypeptide(L)'
;MRKYYVQFDWGQKRLGFATAAQAVQMPAAPVHVPLSKRELSFEETVEAVNKGMQKWEARLGKDDPVVIDDYMNAQYYGEIGVGTPAQKEMVIFDTGSSNLWVPNTRPFLTSHNIYDHSKSSSYKKNGTTFAIQYGSGPVSGVFSADTVTIGDLQLKDYTFAEVDKTSGLGLGYRLGKFDGILGLGWDSISVGGVPTPMNALVKSGQLPEPVFAFYLGNNQPGELVFGGVDPKHYTGDFSFVPLSSESYWEIKLDGVKLGSDSVSSTKSAIVDSGTSLLAGPKSEIAAIATKLGAKSILGKDGTWWTAVPSCLISPSPWAARTLP
;
A
#
# COMPACT_ATOMS: atom_id res chain seq x y z
N MET A 1 -4.53 0.23 9.53
CA MET A 1 -3.94 -1.13 9.58
C MET A 1 -3.06 -1.40 10.80
N ARG A 2 -2.28 -0.46 11.35
CA ARG A 2 -1.27 -0.74 12.42
C ARG A 2 -1.74 -1.42 13.71
N LYS A 3 -3.01 -1.30 14.08
CA LYS A 3 -3.57 -2.06 15.23
C LYS A 3 -3.70 -3.55 14.94
N TYR A 4 -3.64 -3.92 13.66
CA TYR A 4 -3.90 -5.24 13.16
C TYR A 4 -2.71 -5.77 12.38
N TYR A 5 -2.49 -7.06 12.51
CA TYR A 5 -1.74 -7.84 11.55
C TYR A 5 -2.73 -8.30 10.48
N VAL A 6 -2.47 -7.94 9.22
CA VAL A 6 -3.44 -8.15 8.14
C VAL A 6 -2.90 -9.20 7.19
N GLN A 7 -3.63 -10.30 7.07
CA GLN A 7 -3.38 -11.36 6.10
C GLN A 7 -4.26 -11.15 4.86
N PHE A 8 -3.63 -11.19 3.70
CA PHE A 8 -4.24 -11.13 2.39
C PHE A 8 -4.23 -12.55 1.80
N ASP A 9 -5.37 -13.23 1.87
CA ASP A 9 -5.52 -14.61 1.42
C ASP A 9 -6.01 -14.62 -0.03
N TRP A 10 -5.05 -14.67 -0.96
CA TRP A 10 -5.31 -14.66 -2.40
C TRP A 10 -6.04 -15.93 -2.83
N GLY A 11 -5.66 -17.09 -2.27
CA GLY A 11 -6.27 -18.37 -2.63
C GLY A 11 -7.75 -18.49 -2.26
N GLN A 12 -8.14 -17.96 -1.09
CA GLN A 12 -9.52 -18.00 -0.62
C GLN A 12 -10.28 -16.68 -0.83
N LYS A 13 -9.65 -15.67 -1.44
CA LYS A 13 -10.26 -14.38 -1.78
C LYS A 13 -10.91 -13.71 -0.56
N ARG A 14 -10.10 -13.53 0.49
CA ARG A 14 -10.53 -12.96 1.77
C ARG A 14 -9.40 -12.22 2.47
N LEU A 15 -9.75 -11.38 3.44
CA LEU A 15 -8.82 -10.71 4.33
C LEU A 15 -8.95 -11.28 5.74
N GLY A 16 -7.83 -11.55 6.39
CA GLY A 16 -7.75 -11.92 7.80
C GLY A 16 -7.23 -10.74 8.63
N PHE A 17 -7.89 -10.47 9.75
CA PHE A 17 -7.45 -9.46 10.72
C PHE A 17 -7.19 -10.12 12.08
N ALA A 18 -5.96 -9.99 12.58
CA ALA A 18 -5.60 -10.36 13.95
C ALA A 18 -5.05 -9.12 14.68
N THR A 19 -5.04 -9.13 16.02
CA THR A 19 -4.48 -7.99 16.79
C THR A 19 -2.96 -7.98 16.64
N ALA A 20 -2.36 -6.85 16.29
CA ALA A 20 -0.91 -6.75 16.18
C ALA A 20 -0.25 -6.90 17.56
N ALA A 21 0.74 -7.80 17.67
CA ALA A 21 1.47 -8.04 18.90
C ALA A 21 2.50 -6.93 19.18
N GLN A 22 2.78 -6.68 20.46
CA GLN A 22 4.02 -6.02 20.89
C GLN A 22 5.08 -7.12 21.06
N ALA A 23 6.23 -6.95 20.40
CA ALA A 23 7.19 -8.00 20.05
C ALA A 23 7.51 -9.06 21.13
N VAL A 24 7.47 -10.33 20.74
CA VAL A 24 8.16 -11.45 21.41
C VAL A 24 8.76 -12.37 20.33
N GLN A 25 9.94 -12.94 20.59
CA GLN A 25 10.81 -13.62 19.61
C GLN A 25 10.92 -15.13 19.88
N MET A 26 10.91 -15.98 18.81
CA MET A 26 11.56 -17.32 18.59
C MET A 26 10.84 -18.12 17.43
N PRO A 27 11.41 -19.21 16.82
CA PRO A 27 11.59 -19.42 15.33
C PRO A 27 10.55 -20.36 14.62
N ALA A 28 10.40 -20.57 13.29
CA ALA A 28 10.96 -20.16 11.95
C ALA A 28 9.96 -20.59 10.81
N ALA A 29 10.02 -20.20 9.53
CA ALA A 29 10.11 -18.87 8.89
C ALA A 29 9.46 -18.91 7.45
N PRO A 30 8.38 -18.16 7.17
CA PRO A 30 7.96 -17.78 5.81
C PRO A 30 8.94 -16.80 5.15
N VAL A 31 8.72 -16.32 3.91
CA VAL A 31 9.65 -15.34 3.29
C VAL A 31 9.38 -13.95 3.87
N HIS A 32 10.35 -13.42 4.61
CA HIS A 32 10.27 -12.13 5.29
C HIS A 32 10.95 -11.04 4.47
N VAL A 33 10.21 -9.98 4.14
CA VAL A 33 10.74 -8.77 3.52
C VAL A 33 10.71 -7.64 4.54
N PRO A 34 11.86 -7.15 5.02
CA PRO A 34 11.90 -6.03 5.96
C PRO A 34 11.43 -4.75 5.27
N LEU A 35 10.56 -3.97 5.94
CA LEU A 35 10.04 -2.71 5.42
C LEU A 35 10.68 -1.52 6.14
N SER A 36 11.18 -0.57 5.36
CA SER A 36 11.69 0.71 5.83
C SER A 36 10.57 1.76 5.87
N LYS A 37 10.64 2.69 6.84
CA LYS A 37 9.71 3.81 7.02
C LYS A 37 10.40 5.15 6.72
N ARG A 38 9.78 6.05 5.94
CA ARG A 38 10.18 7.49 5.81
C ARG A 38 9.02 8.43 6.07
N GLU A 39 9.14 9.29 7.08
CA GLU A 39 8.15 10.35 7.33
C GLU A 39 8.17 11.41 6.22
N LEU A 40 6.99 11.75 5.72
CA LEU A 40 6.77 12.83 4.76
C LEU A 40 6.52 14.14 5.53
N SER A 41 6.93 15.27 4.98
CA SER A 41 6.46 16.58 5.46
C SER A 41 4.96 16.74 5.17
N PHE A 42 4.33 17.73 5.82
CA PHE A 42 2.93 18.06 5.57
C PHE A 42 2.68 18.42 4.12
N GLU A 43 3.51 19.28 3.53
CA GLU A 43 3.37 19.69 2.14
C GLU A 43 3.53 18.50 1.17
N GLU A 44 4.48 17.61 1.44
CA GLU A 44 4.67 16.38 0.64
C GLU A 44 3.46 15.45 0.72
N THR A 45 2.86 15.33 1.92
CA THR A 45 1.69 14.48 2.17
C THR A 45 0.45 15.04 1.46
N VAL A 46 0.22 16.34 1.58
CA VAL A 46 -0.87 17.07 0.93
C VAL A 46 -0.75 16.98 -0.60
N GLU A 47 0.44 17.08 -1.19
CA GLU A 47 0.61 16.92 -2.63
C GLU A 47 0.36 15.48 -3.11
N ALA A 48 0.91 14.48 -2.39
CA ALA A 48 0.75 13.06 -2.74
C ALA A 48 -0.72 12.61 -2.72
N VAL A 49 -1.49 13.13 -1.76
CA VAL A 49 -2.88 12.74 -1.54
C VAL A 49 -3.85 13.60 -2.36
N ASN A 50 -3.62 14.92 -2.56
CA ASN A 50 -4.44 15.73 -3.48
C ASN A 50 -4.47 15.12 -4.89
N LYS A 51 -3.31 14.72 -5.43
CA LYS A 51 -3.26 14.03 -6.73
C LYS A 51 -3.90 12.65 -6.61
N GLY A 52 -3.57 11.93 -5.52
CA GLY A 52 -4.18 10.68 -5.04
C GLY A 52 -5.67 10.53 -5.33
N MET A 53 -6.39 11.58 -4.90
CA MET A 53 -7.83 11.58 -4.74
C MET A 53 -8.62 12.06 -5.97
N GLN A 54 -8.02 12.84 -6.87
CA GLN A 54 -8.64 13.28 -8.14
C GLN A 54 -9.16 12.11 -9.01
N LYS A 55 -8.71 10.88 -8.76
CA LYS A 55 -9.14 9.68 -9.49
C LYS A 55 -10.21 8.84 -8.78
N TRP A 56 -10.37 8.97 -7.46
CA TRP A 56 -11.48 8.32 -6.74
C TRP A 56 -12.82 8.98 -7.10
N GLU A 57 -12.81 10.30 -7.34
CA GLU A 57 -13.94 11.10 -7.86
C GLU A 57 -14.48 10.57 -9.20
N ALA A 58 -13.60 10.09 -10.07
CA ALA A 58 -13.99 9.55 -11.38
C ALA A 58 -14.69 8.18 -11.29
N ARG A 59 -14.56 7.47 -10.16
CA ARG A 59 -15.12 6.11 -9.96
C ARG A 59 -16.28 6.05 -8.96
N LEU A 60 -16.37 7.00 -8.02
CA LEU A 60 -17.42 7.07 -7.00
C LEU A 60 -18.45 8.19 -7.21
N GLY A 61 -18.28 9.02 -8.25
CA GLY A 61 -19.13 10.19 -8.50
C GLY A 61 -18.50 11.49 -7.98
N LYS A 62 -18.95 12.62 -8.58
CA LYS A 62 -18.42 13.98 -8.42
C LYS A 62 -18.61 14.55 -7.00
N ASP A 63 -17.83 14.10 -6.03
CA ASP A 63 -17.67 14.82 -4.77
C ASP A 63 -16.20 14.80 -4.35
N ASP A 64 -15.54 15.97 -4.36
CA ASP A 64 -14.10 16.05 -4.05
C ASP A 64 -13.83 15.59 -2.62
N PRO A 65 -13.14 14.47 -2.41
CA PRO A 65 -13.06 13.83 -1.12
C PRO A 65 -12.14 14.62 -0.19
N VAL A 66 -12.41 14.47 1.09
CA VAL A 66 -11.78 15.19 2.17
C VAL A 66 -11.00 14.19 2.98
N VAL A 67 -9.84 14.61 3.49
CA VAL A 67 -8.86 13.71 4.08
C VAL A 67 -8.69 14.02 5.56
N ILE A 68 -8.66 12.96 6.38
CA ILE A 68 -8.33 13.05 7.82
C ILE A 68 -6.87 12.71 8.02
N ASP A 69 -6.17 13.59 8.74
CA ASP A 69 -4.74 13.55 8.93
C ASP A 69 -4.30 12.60 10.08
N ASP A 70 -3.35 11.71 9.77
CA ASP A 70 -2.47 11.04 10.72
C ASP A 70 -1.01 11.27 10.26
N TYR A 71 -0.50 12.42 10.71
CA TYR A 71 0.55 13.26 10.14
C TYR A 71 1.98 12.66 10.01
N MET A 72 2.25 11.38 10.30
CA MET A 72 3.66 10.90 10.38
C MET A 72 3.98 9.58 9.64
N ASN A 73 3.18 9.16 8.66
CA ASN A 73 3.04 7.71 8.44
C ASN A 73 3.26 7.16 7.03
N ALA A 74 4.17 7.80 6.29
CA ALA A 74 5.35 7.17 5.66
C ALA A 74 5.16 5.89 4.83
N GLN A 75 5.39 5.98 3.51
CA GLN A 75 5.42 4.86 2.57
C GLN A 75 6.27 3.69 3.10
N TYR A 76 5.68 2.49 3.14
CA TYR A 76 6.41 1.26 3.46
C TYR A 76 7.01 0.71 2.18
N TYR A 77 8.33 0.67 2.13
CA TYR A 77 9.05 0.15 0.98
C TYR A 77 10.10 -0.86 1.43
N GLY A 78 10.40 -1.81 0.55
CA GLY A 78 11.45 -2.79 0.76
C GLY A 78 12.22 -3.05 -0.52
N GLU A 79 13.22 -3.90 -0.42
CA GLU A 79 14.14 -4.18 -1.51
C GLU A 79 13.62 -5.30 -2.41
N ILE A 80 13.78 -5.13 -3.71
CA ILE A 80 13.71 -6.18 -4.70
C ILE A 80 14.97 -6.14 -5.58
N GLY A 81 15.26 -7.26 -6.25
CA GLY A 81 16.26 -7.34 -7.31
C GLY A 81 15.62 -7.48 -8.68
N VAL A 82 16.12 -6.77 -9.69
CA VAL A 82 15.69 -6.91 -11.09
C VAL A 82 16.92 -7.20 -11.97
N GLY A 83 16.86 -8.27 -12.75
CA GLY A 83 17.92 -8.67 -13.66
C GLY A 83 18.94 -9.66 -13.12
N THR A 84 19.90 -10.03 -13.97
CA THR A 84 21.04 -10.90 -13.64
C THR A 84 22.35 -10.27 -14.13
N PRO A 85 23.28 -9.86 -13.25
CA PRO A 85 23.15 -9.84 -11.79
C PRO A 85 22.02 -8.90 -11.34
N ALA A 86 21.46 -9.17 -10.16
CA ALA A 86 20.34 -8.40 -9.62
C ALA A 86 20.72 -6.94 -9.41
N GLN A 87 19.93 -6.04 -10.00
CA GLN A 87 19.96 -4.61 -9.77
C GLN A 87 18.97 -4.27 -8.67
N LYS A 88 19.45 -3.60 -7.62
CA LYS A 88 18.67 -3.29 -6.43
C LYS A 88 17.69 -2.15 -6.71
N GLU A 89 16.42 -2.37 -6.38
CA GLU A 89 15.35 -1.37 -6.46
C GLU A 89 14.57 -1.36 -5.14
N MET A 90 14.25 -0.18 -4.64
CA MET A 90 13.40 0.02 -3.46
C MET A 90 11.96 0.24 -3.91
N VAL A 91 11.03 -0.65 -3.57
CA VAL A 91 9.65 -0.56 -4.05
C VAL A 91 8.64 -0.43 -2.91
N ILE A 92 7.60 0.37 -3.14
CA ILE A 92 6.40 0.33 -2.30
C ILE A 92 5.65 -0.96 -2.61
N PHE A 93 5.32 -1.73 -1.57
CA PHE A 93 4.43 -2.88 -1.69
C PHE A 93 2.99 -2.40 -1.55
N ASP A 94 2.26 -2.38 -2.66
CA ASP A 94 1.03 -1.61 -2.82
C ASP A 94 -0.16 -2.52 -3.13
N THR A 95 -1.05 -2.75 -2.16
CA THR A 95 -2.28 -3.52 -2.38
C THR A 95 -3.37 -2.75 -3.14
N GLY A 96 -3.18 -1.45 -3.38
CA GLY A 96 -4.03 -0.58 -4.21
C GLY A 96 -3.67 -0.56 -5.70
N SER A 97 -2.61 -1.25 -6.14
CA SER A 97 -2.25 -1.38 -7.56
C SER A 97 -1.73 -2.77 -7.92
N SER A 98 -1.55 -3.05 -9.21
CA SER A 98 -1.33 -4.40 -9.73
C SER A 98 -0.06 -4.60 -10.55
N ASN A 99 0.49 -3.55 -11.13
CA ASN A 99 1.72 -3.64 -11.90
C ASN A 99 2.94 -3.51 -10.98
N LEU A 100 3.99 -4.29 -11.25
CA LEU A 100 5.35 -3.92 -10.85
C LEU A 100 5.88 -2.91 -11.85
N TRP A 101 6.42 -1.79 -11.37
CA TRP A 101 7.23 -0.90 -12.18
C TRP A 101 8.48 -0.43 -11.45
N VAL A 102 9.56 -0.24 -12.23
CA VAL A 102 10.84 0.31 -11.79
C VAL A 102 11.32 1.36 -12.80
N PRO A 103 12.02 2.41 -12.37
CA PRO A 103 12.49 3.46 -13.26
C PRO A 103 13.74 3.00 -14.03
N ASN A 104 13.86 3.37 -15.30
CA ASN A 104 15.12 3.27 -16.06
C ASN A 104 15.80 4.64 -16.24
N THR A 105 15.13 5.72 -15.83
CA THR A 105 15.68 7.07 -15.80
C THR A 105 15.58 7.67 -14.41
N ARG A 106 16.61 8.44 -14.04
CA ARG A 106 16.71 9.11 -12.74
C ARG A 106 16.33 10.59 -12.91
N PRO A 107 15.37 11.12 -12.15
CA PRO A 107 15.12 12.56 -12.13
C PRO A 107 16.34 13.35 -11.64
N PHE A 108 16.54 14.57 -12.16
CA PHE A 108 17.65 15.44 -11.77
C PHE A 108 17.71 15.66 -10.25
N LEU A 109 18.93 15.55 -9.68
CA LEU A 109 19.22 15.71 -8.24
C LEU A 109 18.47 14.74 -7.30
N THR A 110 18.20 13.51 -7.75
CA THR A 110 17.62 12.46 -6.91
C THR A 110 18.58 11.30 -6.64
N SER A 111 18.30 10.54 -5.60
CA SER A 111 19.10 9.36 -5.21
C SER A 111 18.52 8.02 -5.66
N HIS A 112 17.38 8.02 -6.39
CA HIS A 112 16.68 6.80 -6.82
C HIS A 112 17.54 5.80 -7.58
N ASN A 113 17.48 4.52 -7.25
CA ASN A 113 18.04 3.48 -8.11
C ASN A 113 17.32 3.48 -9.47
N ILE A 114 18.00 2.94 -10.48
CA ILE A 114 17.44 2.77 -11.82
C ILE A 114 17.86 1.42 -12.36
N TYR A 115 16.92 0.79 -13.04
CA TYR A 115 17.13 -0.45 -13.76
C TYR A 115 17.76 -0.17 -15.13
N ASP A 116 18.88 -0.82 -15.42
CA ASP A 116 19.57 -0.78 -16.69
C ASP A 116 19.53 -2.17 -17.34
N HIS A 117 18.62 -2.35 -18.30
CA HIS A 117 18.42 -3.63 -18.97
C HIS A 117 19.66 -4.13 -19.74
N SER A 118 20.60 -3.25 -20.09
CA SER A 118 21.80 -3.62 -20.84
C SER A 118 22.82 -4.36 -19.97
N LYS A 119 22.68 -4.25 -18.65
CA LYS A 119 23.52 -4.92 -17.65
C LYS A 119 22.95 -6.26 -17.19
N SER A 120 21.76 -6.65 -17.67
CA SER A 120 21.12 -7.90 -17.28
C SER A 120 21.25 -8.96 -18.38
N SER A 121 21.85 -10.10 -18.05
CA SER A 121 21.94 -11.26 -18.94
C SER A 121 20.62 -12.02 -19.07
N SER A 122 19.66 -11.80 -18.18
CA SER A 122 18.33 -12.44 -18.22
C SER A 122 17.24 -11.55 -18.84
N TYR A 123 17.59 -10.33 -19.25
CA TYR A 123 16.66 -9.42 -19.90
C TYR A 123 16.12 -9.99 -21.22
N LYS A 124 14.81 -9.84 -21.41
CA LYS A 124 14.08 -10.13 -22.63
C LYS A 124 13.27 -8.90 -23.02
N LYS A 125 13.54 -8.41 -24.22
CA LYS A 125 12.81 -7.27 -24.79
C LYS A 125 11.33 -7.61 -24.99
N ASN A 126 10.45 -6.76 -24.48
CA ASN A 126 9.03 -6.74 -24.83
C ASN A 126 8.73 -5.46 -25.63
N GLY A 127 8.94 -4.29 -25.05
CA GLY A 127 8.89 -3.00 -25.75
C GLY A 127 7.47 -2.45 -25.98
N THR A 128 6.42 -3.16 -25.56
CA THR A 128 5.04 -2.67 -25.61
C THR A 128 4.90 -1.45 -24.71
N THR A 129 4.37 -0.34 -25.23
CA THR A 129 4.20 0.89 -24.45
C THR A 129 3.09 0.75 -23.41
N PHE A 130 3.24 1.45 -22.28
CA PHE A 130 2.20 1.56 -21.27
C PHE A 130 2.10 2.98 -20.72
N ALA A 131 0.94 3.28 -20.14
CA ALA A 131 0.74 4.43 -19.28
C ALA A 131 -0.10 4.00 -18.07
N ILE A 132 0.45 4.20 -16.87
CA ILE A 132 -0.25 3.93 -15.61
C ILE A 132 -0.51 5.27 -14.95
N GLN A 133 -1.78 5.53 -14.63
CA GLN A 133 -2.17 6.71 -13.86
C GLN A 133 -2.37 6.31 -12.40
N TYR A 134 -1.41 6.62 -11.54
CA TYR A 134 -1.59 6.57 -10.10
C TYR A 134 -2.36 7.80 -9.64
N GLY A 135 -2.86 7.73 -8.40
CA GLY A 135 -3.34 8.91 -7.73
C GLY A 135 -2.23 9.97 -7.66
N SER A 136 -1.04 9.63 -7.16
CA SER A 136 0.11 10.55 -7.10
C SER A 136 0.56 11.16 -8.45
N GLY A 137 0.22 10.54 -9.58
CA GLY A 137 0.51 11.04 -10.92
C GLY A 137 0.73 9.94 -11.95
N PRO A 138 0.85 10.31 -13.25
CA PRO A 138 1.14 9.35 -14.30
C PRO A 138 2.59 8.89 -14.30
N VAL A 139 2.78 7.63 -14.67
CA VAL A 139 4.05 7.07 -15.16
C VAL A 139 3.82 6.41 -16.52
N SER A 140 4.84 6.41 -17.36
CA SER A 140 4.79 5.72 -18.65
C SER A 140 6.16 5.18 -19.03
N GLY A 141 6.17 4.26 -19.98
CA GLY A 141 7.38 3.65 -20.51
C GLY A 141 7.03 2.46 -21.38
N VAL A 142 7.82 1.39 -21.26
CA VAL A 142 7.61 0.13 -21.97
C VAL A 142 7.60 -1.06 -21.01
N PHE A 143 6.87 -2.11 -21.36
CA PHE A 143 7.04 -3.39 -20.68
C PHE A 143 8.37 -4.02 -21.07
N SER A 144 9.01 -4.64 -20.09
CA SER A 144 10.23 -5.44 -20.21
C SER A 144 10.02 -6.76 -19.48
N ALA A 145 10.78 -7.80 -19.85
CA ALA A 145 10.78 -9.06 -19.11
C ALA A 145 12.17 -9.34 -18.57
N ASP A 146 12.26 -9.72 -17.29
CA ASP A 146 13.52 -10.09 -16.65
C ASP A 146 13.27 -10.96 -15.41
N THR A 147 14.33 -11.40 -14.74
CA THR A 147 14.26 -12.06 -13.44
C THR A 147 13.99 -11.02 -12.35
N VAL A 148 12.91 -11.19 -11.60
CA VAL A 148 12.61 -10.39 -10.41
C VAL A 148 12.79 -11.23 -9.15
N THR A 149 13.50 -10.69 -8.17
CA THR A 149 13.79 -11.35 -6.90
C THR A 149 13.17 -10.57 -5.74
N ILE A 150 12.40 -11.25 -4.88
CA ILE A 150 11.71 -10.67 -3.72
C ILE A 150 12.08 -11.52 -2.50
N GLY A 151 13.03 -11.06 -1.69
CA GLY A 151 13.67 -11.93 -0.70
C GLY A 151 14.27 -13.16 -1.38
N ASP A 152 13.84 -14.34 -0.97
CA ASP A 152 14.29 -15.62 -1.56
C ASP A 152 13.42 -16.09 -2.75
N LEU A 153 12.36 -15.36 -3.10
CA LEU A 153 11.44 -15.70 -4.18
C LEU A 153 11.98 -15.19 -5.51
N GLN A 154 11.92 -16.01 -6.57
CA GLN A 154 12.40 -15.63 -7.89
C GLN A 154 11.35 -15.83 -8.97
N LEU A 155 10.95 -14.74 -9.63
CA LEU A 155 10.08 -14.74 -10.80
C LEU A 155 10.94 -14.61 -12.07
N LYS A 156 11.16 -15.73 -12.77
CA LYS A 156 11.92 -15.73 -14.03
C LYS A 156 11.04 -15.26 -15.19
N ASP A 157 11.64 -14.58 -16.16
CA ASP A 157 10.96 -14.08 -17.36
C ASP A 157 9.70 -13.24 -17.04
N TYR A 158 9.72 -12.55 -15.91
CA TYR A 158 8.58 -11.82 -15.40
C TYR A 158 8.44 -10.50 -16.15
N THR A 159 7.24 -10.23 -16.67
CA THR A 159 6.96 -8.97 -17.37
C THR A 159 6.62 -7.87 -16.36
N PHE A 160 7.35 -6.77 -16.40
CA PHE A 160 7.16 -5.59 -15.55
C PHE A 160 7.25 -4.30 -16.37
N ALA A 161 6.81 -3.18 -15.79
CA ALA A 161 6.84 -1.87 -16.41
C ALA A 161 8.20 -1.18 -16.18
N GLU A 162 8.97 -0.98 -17.25
CA GLU A 162 10.20 -0.19 -17.26
C GLU A 162 9.83 1.28 -17.55
N VAL A 163 9.88 2.13 -16.53
CA VAL A 163 9.38 3.51 -16.57
C VAL A 163 10.48 4.49 -16.99
N ASP A 164 10.25 5.24 -18.05
CA ASP A 164 11.15 6.31 -18.52
C ASP A 164 10.66 7.72 -18.19
N LYS A 165 9.40 7.86 -17.78
CA LYS A 165 8.77 9.14 -17.43
C LYS A 165 8.08 9.07 -16.08
N THR A 166 8.69 9.74 -15.09
CA THR A 166 8.19 9.88 -13.71
C THR A 166 7.85 11.32 -13.32
N SER A 167 7.96 12.28 -14.25
CA SER A 167 7.76 13.71 -13.97
C SER A 167 6.36 14.06 -13.44
N GLY A 168 5.36 13.22 -13.75
CA GLY A 168 3.99 13.36 -13.27
C GLY A 168 3.83 13.13 -11.76
N LEU A 169 4.74 12.41 -11.11
CA LEU A 169 4.64 12.04 -9.69
C LEU A 169 4.95 13.19 -8.71
N GLY A 170 5.46 14.33 -9.19
CA GLY A 170 5.68 15.53 -8.37
C GLY A 170 6.81 15.43 -7.34
N LEU A 171 6.77 16.30 -6.32
CA LEU A 171 7.83 16.39 -5.30
C LEU A 171 7.88 15.18 -4.38
N GLY A 172 6.73 14.57 -4.08
CA GLY A 172 6.64 13.38 -3.21
C GLY A 172 7.48 12.21 -3.71
N TYR A 173 7.58 12.01 -5.04
CA TYR A 173 8.50 11.03 -5.63
C TYR A 173 9.95 11.51 -5.54
N ARG A 174 10.26 12.74 -5.96
CA ARG A 174 11.64 13.28 -5.98
C ARG A 174 12.34 13.25 -4.61
N LEU A 175 11.57 13.44 -3.54
CA LEU A 175 12.05 13.43 -2.16
C LEU A 175 11.86 12.05 -1.49
N GLY A 176 11.11 11.15 -2.15
CA GLY A 176 10.88 9.78 -1.74
C GLY A 176 12.16 8.94 -1.75
N LYS A 177 12.14 7.86 -0.94
CA LYS A 177 13.24 6.87 -0.88
C LYS A 177 12.92 5.57 -1.63
N PHE A 178 11.73 5.48 -2.20
CA PHE A 178 11.35 4.39 -3.08
C PHE A 178 11.69 4.79 -4.52
N ASP A 179 12.03 3.80 -5.32
CA ASP A 179 12.35 3.89 -6.73
C ASP A 179 11.12 3.52 -7.57
N GLY A 180 10.38 2.49 -7.14
CA GLY A 180 9.24 1.93 -7.87
C GLY A 180 8.06 1.49 -7.00
N ILE A 181 7.12 0.79 -7.62
CA ILE A 181 5.97 0.17 -6.93
C ILE A 181 5.86 -1.29 -7.36
N LEU A 182 5.66 -2.17 -6.40
CA LEU A 182 5.26 -3.55 -6.61
C LEU A 182 3.80 -3.71 -6.20
N GLY A 183 2.91 -3.76 -7.20
CA GLY A 183 1.49 -3.95 -6.99
C GLY A 183 1.15 -5.35 -6.47
N LEU A 184 0.36 -5.42 -5.41
CA LEU A 184 -0.15 -6.65 -4.78
C LEU A 184 -1.68 -6.79 -4.93
N GLY A 185 -2.27 -6.01 -5.84
CA GLY A 185 -3.66 -6.10 -6.26
C GLY A 185 -3.93 -7.21 -7.27
N TRP A 186 -5.11 -7.14 -7.90
CA TRP A 186 -5.63 -8.20 -8.76
C TRP A 186 -5.30 -8.01 -10.24
N ASP A 187 -5.22 -9.10 -11.01
CA ASP A 187 -4.96 -9.04 -12.47
C ASP A 187 -5.99 -8.18 -13.22
N SER A 188 -7.22 -8.11 -12.72
CA SER A 188 -8.34 -7.34 -13.28
C SER A 188 -8.05 -5.85 -13.45
N ILE A 189 -7.15 -5.27 -12.64
CA ILE A 189 -6.73 -3.87 -12.73
C ILE A 189 -5.29 -3.70 -13.21
N SER A 190 -4.64 -4.78 -13.67
CA SER A 190 -3.30 -4.74 -14.26
C SER A 190 -3.33 -4.03 -15.61
N VAL A 191 -2.58 -2.94 -15.74
CA VAL A 191 -2.41 -2.26 -17.04
C VAL A 191 -1.65 -3.18 -17.99
N GLY A 192 -2.13 -3.27 -19.24
CA GLY A 192 -1.54 -4.16 -20.25
C GLY A 192 -1.91 -5.64 -20.09
N GLY A 193 -2.70 -6.02 -19.09
CA GLY A 193 -3.08 -7.42 -18.85
C GLY A 193 -1.91 -8.31 -18.48
N VAL A 194 -0.79 -7.74 -18.01
CA VAL A 194 0.39 -8.49 -17.59
C VAL A 194 0.13 -9.17 -16.24
N PRO A 195 0.72 -10.34 -15.96
CA PRO A 195 0.52 -11.02 -14.68
C PRO A 195 0.93 -10.16 -13.49
N THR A 196 0.07 -10.07 -12.46
CA THR A 196 0.45 -9.43 -11.19
C THR A 196 1.57 -10.21 -10.49
N PRO A 197 2.38 -9.54 -9.64
CA PRO A 197 3.39 -10.20 -8.83
C PRO A 197 2.84 -11.36 -7.99
N MET A 198 1.70 -11.16 -7.31
CA MET A 198 1.09 -12.21 -6.48
C MET A 198 0.61 -13.41 -7.32
N ASN A 199 -0.07 -13.17 -8.45
CA ASN A 199 -0.47 -14.24 -9.36
C ASN A 199 0.74 -15.01 -9.92
N ALA A 200 1.80 -14.31 -10.30
CA ALA A 200 3.03 -14.94 -10.77
C ALA A 200 3.69 -15.79 -9.69
N LEU A 201 3.74 -15.31 -8.44
CA LEU A 201 4.29 -16.06 -7.31
C LEU A 201 3.47 -17.33 -7.02
N VAL A 202 2.14 -17.22 -6.99
CA VAL A 202 1.27 -18.38 -6.80
C VAL A 202 1.46 -19.40 -7.92
N LYS A 203 1.48 -18.96 -9.19
CA LYS A 203 1.71 -19.84 -10.35
C LYS A 203 3.09 -20.49 -10.35
N SER A 204 4.09 -19.82 -9.77
CA SER A 204 5.44 -20.39 -9.67
C SER A 204 5.54 -21.57 -8.69
N GLY A 205 4.56 -21.72 -7.79
CA GLY A 205 4.56 -22.77 -6.76
C GLY A 205 5.57 -22.56 -5.63
N GLN A 206 6.21 -21.38 -5.56
CA GLN A 206 7.22 -21.06 -4.54
C GLN A 206 6.60 -20.70 -3.17
N LEU A 207 5.29 -20.48 -3.11
CA LEU A 207 4.60 -20.12 -1.87
C LEU A 207 3.99 -21.39 -1.22
N PRO A 208 4.28 -21.68 0.05
CA PRO A 208 3.60 -22.75 0.79
C PRO A 208 2.08 -22.55 0.81
N GLU A 209 1.65 -21.30 1.01
CA GLU A 209 0.25 -20.89 0.92
C GLU A 209 0.12 -19.66 0.01
N PRO A 210 -0.97 -19.52 -0.77
CA PRO A 210 -1.21 -18.37 -1.63
C PRO A 210 -1.68 -17.15 -0.81
N VAL A 211 -0.86 -16.71 0.14
CA VAL A 211 -1.17 -15.63 1.08
C VAL A 211 0.05 -14.71 1.24
N PHE A 212 -0.20 -13.47 1.62
CA PHE A 212 0.83 -12.57 2.15
C PHE A 212 0.27 -11.77 3.33
N ALA A 213 1.12 -11.20 4.17
CA ALA A 213 0.67 -10.47 5.34
C ALA A 213 1.56 -9.29 5.70
N PHE A 214 0.94 -8.23 6.23
CA PHE A 214 1.62 -7.02 6.65
C PHE A 214 1.59 -6.86 8.17
N TYR A 215 2.77 -6.62 8.73
CA TYR A 215 2.96 -5.94 10.02
C TYR A 215 3.46 -4.52 9.77
N LEU A 216 2.66 -3.52 10.15
CA LEU A 216 3.05 -2.12 10.05
C LEU A 216 3.45 -1.63 11.45
N GLY A 217 4.75 -1.75 11.75
CA GLY A 217 5.33 -1.42 13.05
C GLY A 217 5.03 0.01 13.49
N ASN A 218 4.73 0.19 14.78
CA ASN A 218 4.56 1.52 15.37
C ASN A 218 5.92 2.03 15.86
N ASN A 219 6.55 2.94 15.12
CA ASN A 219 7.93 3.41 15.36
C ASN A 219 8.99 2.30 15.33
N GLN A 220 8.66 1.18 14.68
CA GLN A 220 9.54 0.03 14.43
C GLN A 220 9.47 -0.30 12.92
N PRO A 221 10.48 -0.98 12.36
CA PRO A 221 10.40 -1.51 11.00
C PRO A 221 9.12 -2.35 10.82
N GLY A 222 8.52 -2.24 9.64
CA GLY A 222 7.43 -3.12 9.25
C GLY A 222 7.96 -4.43 8.69
N GLU A 223 7.07 -5.37 8.46
CA GLU A 223 7.37 -6.64 7.80
C GLU A 223 6.27 -6.98 6.80
N LEU A 224 6.70 -7.44 5.62
CA LEU A 224 5.83 -8.13 4.66
C LEU A 224 6.26 -9.59 4.62
N VAL A 225 5.29 -10.49 4.76
CA VAL A 225 5.50 -11.93 4.68
C VAL A 225 4.81 -12.47 3.44
N PHE A 226 5.50 -13.26 2.63
CA PHE A 226 4.89 -14.05 1.56
C PHE A 226 4.84 -15.53 1.94
N GLY A 227 3.76 -16.21 1.56
CA GLY A 227 3.62 -17.65 1.74
C GLY A 227 3.14 -18.09 3.13
N GLY A 228 2.72 -17.16 3.99
CA GLY A 228 2.25 -17.45 5.34
C GLY A 228 2.04 -16.18 6.18
N VAL A 229 2.15 -16.35 7.50
CA VAL A 229 2.05 -15.30 8.52
C VAL A 229 3.19 -15.45 9.54
N ASP A 230 3.60 -14.38 10.21
CA ASP A 230 4.55 -14.44 11.34
C ASP A 230 3.80 -14.32 12.68
N PRO A 231 3.72 -15.41 13.48
CA PRO A 231 3.07 -15.41 14.79
C PRO A 231 3.69 -14.46 15.82
N LYS A 232 4.91 -13.95 15.58
CA LYS A 232 5.53 -12.92 16.45
C LYS A 232 4.81 -11.58 16.39
N HIS A 233 4.08 -11.33 15.31
CA HIS A 233 3.49 -10.03 15.02
C HIS A 233 1.98 -9.96 15.27
N TYR A 234 1.36 -11.04 15.76
CA TYR A 234 -0.05 -11.02 16.11
C TYR A 234 -0.40 -11.86 17.35
N THR A 235 -1.55 -11.54 17.94
CA THR A 235 -2.14 -12.30 19.05
C THR A 235 -3.61 -12.59 18.76
N GLY A 236 -4.10 -13.71 19.29
CA GLY A 236 -5.47 -14.16 19.06
C GLY A 236 -5.68 -14.75 17.66
N ASP A 237 -6.93 -15.10 17.36
CA ASP A 237 -7.31 -15.69 16.09
C ASP A 237 -7.60 -14.64 15.02
N PHE A 238 -7.43 -15.01 13.76
CA PHE A 238 -7.84 -14.18 12.63
C PHE A 238 -9.35 -14.14 12.49
N SER A 239 -9.89 -12.93 12.35
CA SER A 239 -11.24 -12.71 11.84
C SER A 239 -11.19 -12.55 10.33
N PHE A 240 -11.79 -13.47 9.58
CA PHE A 240 -11.79 -13.46 8.13
C PHE A 240 -13.04 -12.80 7.53
N VAL A 241 -12.84 -11.96 6.52
CA VAL A 241 -13.91 -11.30 5.75
C VAL A 241 -13.71 -11.60 4.26
N PRO A 242 -14.72 -12.14 3.55
CA PRO A 242 -14.61 -12.41 2.12
C PRO A 242 -14.54 -11.10 1.33
N LEU A 243 -13.87 -11.15 0.18
CA LEU A 243 -13.85 -10.01 -0.74
C LEU A 243 -15.22 -9.81 -1.40
N SER A 244 -15.60 -8.55 -1.60
CA SER A 244 -16.78 -8.17 -2.39
C SER A 244 -16.49 -8.09 -3.89
N SER A 245 -15.23 -7.89 -4.25
CA SER A 245 -14.75 -7.71 -5.62
C SER A 245 -13.29 -8.15 -5.74
N GLU A 246 -12.92 -8.76 -6.87
CA GLU A 246 -11.53 -9.08 -7.22
C GLU A 246 -10.92 -7.96 -8.10
N SER A 247 -11.40 -6.72 -7.95
CA SER A 247 -10.75 -5.53 -8.53
C SER A 247 -9.72 -4.94 -7.56
N TYR A 248 -10.03 -5.00 -6.28
CA TYR A 248 -9.23 -4.49 -5.16
C TYR A 248 -9.33 -5.48 -4.01
N TRP A 249 -8.56 -5.27 -2.94
CA TRP A 249 -8.82 -5.93 -1.65
C TRP A 249 -10.02 -5.28 -0.96
N GLU A 250 -11.16 -5.37 -1.63
CA GLU A 250 -12.42 -4.74 -1.25
C GLU A 250 -13.25 -5.67 -0.37
N ILE A 251 -13.71 -5.15 0.77
CA ILE A 251 -14.58 -5.84 1.71
C ILE A 251 -15.88 -5.07 1.92
N LYS A 252 -16.95 -5.77 2.28
CA LYS A 252 -18.19 -5.14 2.75
C LYS A 252 -18.01 -4.63 4.17
N LEU A 253 -18.58 -3.45 4.44
CA LEU A 253 -18.69 -2.87 5.77
C LEU A 253 -20.15 -2.92 6.22
N ASP A 254 -20.35 -3.34 7.47
CA ASP A 254 -21.66 -3.21 8.12
C ASP A 254 -21.98 -1.72 8.38
N GLY A 255 -20.96 -0.96 8.77
CA GLY A 255 -20.98 0.50 8.91
C GLY A 255 -19.70 1.03 9.53
N VAL A 256 -19.52 2.35 9.47
CA VAL A 256 -18.39 3.06 10.08
C VAL A 256 -18.88 3.87 11.27
N LYS A 257 -18.22 3.70 12.41
CA LYS A 257 -18.61 4.34 13.67
C LYS A 257 -17.48 5.15 14.28
N LEU A 258 -17.85 6.25 14.94
CA LEU A 258 -16.98 7.00 15.85
C LEU A 258 -17.58 6.92 17.26
N GLY A 259 -16.96 6.14 18.14
CA GLY A 259 -17.60 5.75 19.40
C GLY A 259 -18.87 4.94 19.14
N SER A 260 -19.99 5.37 19.69
CA SER A 260 -21.31 4.77 19.45
C SER A 260 -21.99 5.25 18.15
N ASP A 261 -21.54 6.38 17.59
CA ASP A 261 -22.25 7.06 16.52
C ASP A 261 -21.92 6.45 15.17
N SER A 262 -22.95 6.15 14.37
CA SER A 262 -22.76 5.90 12.95
C SER A 262 -22.39 7.21 12.26
N VAL A 263 -21.24 7.23 11.58
CA VAL A 263 -20.69 8.46 10.98
C VAL A 263 -20.59 8.41 9.46
N SER A 264 -20.89 7.26 8.87
CA SER A 264 -20.85 7.08 7.43
C SER A 264 -21.84 6.01 6.99
N SER A 265 -22.41 6.21 5.81
CA SER A 265 -23.31 5.29 5.11
C SER A 265 -22.56 4.30 4.22
N THR A 266 -21.23 4.47 4.08
CA THR A 266 -20.34 3.65 3.26
C THR A 266 -20.47 2.16 3.62
N LYS A 267 -20.63 1.33 2.59
CA LYS A 267 -20.86 -0.13 2.70
C LYS A 267 -19.73 -1.00 2.18
N SER A 268 -18.65 -0.39 1.68
CA SER A 268 -17.45 -1.12 1.28
C SER A 268 -16.20 -0.32 1.60
N ALA A 269 -15.08 -1.02 1.74
CA ALA A 269 -13.76 -0.42 1.90
C ALA A 269 -12.72 -1.23 1.15
N ILE A 270 -11.69 -0.55 0.69
CA ILE A 270 -10.49 -1.16 0.11
C ILE A 270 -9.40 -1.13 1.18
N VAL A 271 -8.73 -2.27 1.38
CA VAL A 271 -7.56 -2.36 2.26
C VAL A 271 -6.30 -2.15 1.43
N ASP A 272 -5.77 -0.92 1.50
CA ASP A 272 -4.69 -0.42 0.67
C ASP A 272 -3.44 -0.06 1.50
N SER A 273 -2.33 -0.77 1.28
CA SER A 273 -1.01 -0.51 1.89
C SER A 273 -0.25 0.64 1.22
N GLY A 274 -0.57 0.99 -0.02
CA GLY A 274 0.04 2.10 -0.76
C GLY A 274 -0.53 3.46 -0.38
N THR A 275 -1.73 3.50 0.23
CA THR A 275 -2.36 4.74 0.70
C THR A 275 -2.04 5.02 2.17
N SER A 276 -1.47 6.20 2.45
CA SER A 276 -1.05 6.58 3.80
C SER A 276 -2.18 7.05 4.72
N LEU A 277 -3.31 7.49 4.16
CA LEU A 277 -4.41 8.15 4.91
C LEU A 277 -5.73 7.37 4.78
N LEU A 278 -6.62 7.56 5.76
CA LEU A 278 -8.00 7.11 5.59
C LEU A 278 -8.73 8.11 4.69
N ALA A 279 -9.20 7.60 3.56
CA ALA A 279 -10.00 8.36 2.61
C ALA A 279 -11.44 7.86 2.60
N GLY A 280 -12.37 8.78 2.35
CA GLY A 280 -13.80 8.47 2.26
C GLY A 280 -14.59 9.61 1.63
N PRO A 281 -15.92 9.47 1.51
CA PRO A 281 -16.78 10.49 0.92
C PRO A 281 -16.64 11.84 1.65
N LYS A 282 -16.58 12.93 0.88
CA LYS A 282 -16.35 14.31 1.35
C LYS A 282 -17.18 14.68 2.57
N SER A 283 -18.50 14.54 2.44
CA SER A 283 -19.48 14.95 3.44
C SER A 283 -19.34 14.15 4.73
N GLU A 284 -19.11 12.84 4.62
CA GLU A 284 -18.93 11.93 5.74
C GLU A 284 -17.62 12.22 6.48
N ILE A 285 -16.52 12.41 5.74
CA ILE A 285 -15.24 12.76 6.34
C ILE A 285 -15.29 14.14 7.00
N ALA A 286 -15.90 15.14 6.37
CA ALA A 286 -16.07 16.46 6.98
C ALA A 286 -16.89 16.41 8.28
N ALA A 287 -17.91 15.55 8.33
CA ALA A 287 -18.70 15.32 9.54
C ALA A 287 -17.86 14.65 10.64
N ILE A 288 -17.06 13.64 10.30
CA ILE A 288 -16.13 12.99 11.23
C ILE A 288 -15.11 14.00 11.75
N ALA A 289 -14.49 14.77 10.87
CA ALA A 289 -13.50 15.79 11.22
C ALA A 289 -14.09 16.85 12.17
N THR A 290 -15.30 17.32 11.88
CA THR A 290 -16.03 18.28 12.74
C THR A 290 -16.29 17.68 14.13
N LYS A 291 -16.75 16.43 14.21
CA LYS A 291 -16.97 15.73 15.50
C LYS A 291 -15.69 15.56 16.31
N LEU A 292 -14.57 15.36 15.64
CA LEU A 292 -13.24 15.25 16.27
C LEU A 292 -12.64 16.61 16.65
N GLY A 293 -13.32 17.73 16.36
CA GLY A 293 -12.80 19.07 16.59
C GLY A 293 -11.59 19.40 15.71
N ALA A 294 -11.43 18.69 14.59
CA ALA A 294 -10.35 18.92 13.66
C ALA A 294 -10.55 20.26 12.94
N LYS A 295 -9.46 20.95 12.61
CA LYS A 295 -9.47 22.24 11.90
C LYS A 295 -8.99 22.07 10.48
N SER A 296 -9.71 22.72 9.56
CA SER A 296 -9.30 22.77 8.16
C SER A 296 -7.98 23.53 8.03
N ILE A 297 -6.99 22.93 7.38
CA ILE A 297 -5.75 23.61 6.99
C ILE A 297 -5.69 23.63 5.46
N LEU A 298 -5.61 24.83 4.88
CA LEU A 298 -5.56 25.15 3.45
C LEU A 298 -6.91 25.18 2.70
N GLY A 299 -7.21 26.37 2.16
CA GLY A 299 -8.27 26.62 1.21
C GLY A 299 -7.73 26.68 -0.21
N LYS A 300 -7.90 25.59 -0.96
CA LYS A 300 -8.29 25.51 -2.37
C LYS A 300 -8.28 24.03 -2.77
N ASP A 301 -9.45 23.56 -3.19
CA ASP A 301 -9.75 22.32 -3.91
C ASP A 301 -9.49 20.96 -3.22
N GLY A 302 -9.17 20.96 -1.92
CA GLY A 302 -9.24 19.78 -1.05
C GLY A 302 -9.25 20.22 0.41
N THR A 303 -10.24 19.82 1.21
CA THR A 303 -10.31 20.22 2.63
C THR A 303 -9.50 19.23 3.45
N TRP A 304 -8.41 19.67 4.08
CA TRP A 304 -7.56 18.86 4.95
C TRP A 304 -7.89 19.17 6.39
N TRP A 305 -8.08 18.17 7.25
CA TRP A 305 -8.43 18.41 8.65
C TRP A 305 -7.36 17.89 9.59
N THR A 306 -6.92 18.72 10.54
CA THR A 306 -5.96 18.33 11.59
C THR A 306 -6.59 18.37 12.97
N ALA A 307 -6.30 17.38 13.81
CA ALA A 307 -6.70 17.41 15.21
C ALA A 307 -5.88 18.46 15.98
N VAL A 308 -6.53 19.24 16.85
CA VAL A 308 -5.86 20.18 17.75
C VAL A 308 -5.09 19.36 18.82
N PRO A 309 -3.89 19.78 19.27
CA PRO A 309 -2.97 18.96 20.09
C PRO A 309 -3.49 18.52 21.47
N SER A 310 -4.69 18.90 21.87
CA SER A 310 -5.23 18.66 23.22
C SER A 310 -5.99 17.34 23.40
N CYS A 311 -6.11 16.50 22.37
CA CYS A 311 -6.70 15.16 22.51
C CYS A 311 -5.64 14.06 22.41
N LEU A 312 -4.72 14.05 23.37
CA LEU A 312 -3.98 12.84 23.72
C LEU A 312 -4.97 11.85 24.34
N ILE A 313 -5.53 10.97 23.53
CA ILE A 313 -6.21 9.77 24.03
C ILE A 313 -5.12 8.86 24.61
N SER A 314 -4.90 8.97 25.91
CA SER A 314 -4.24 7.94 26.72
C SER A 314 -5.14 6.72 26.79
N PRO A 315 -4.68 5.51 26.41
CA PRO A 315 -5.37 4.29 26.78
C PRO A 315 -4.79 3.79 28.11
N SER A 316 -5.51 4.02 29.22
CA SER A 316 -5.27 3.27 30.46
C SER A 316 -5.99 1.91 30.40
N PRO A 317 -5.43 0.85 31.00
CA PRO A 317 -5.78 -0.55 30.72
C PRO A 317 -6.91 -1.07 31.62
N TRP A 318 -7.69 -2.01 31.08
CA TRP A 318 -8.46 -3.06 31.78
C TRP A 318 -9.40 -2.65 32.94
N ALA A 319 -10.71 -2.79 32.70
CA ALA A 319 -11.60 -3.41 33.69
C ALA A 319 -12.87 -3.94 32.99
N ALA A 320 -12.92 -5.25 32.82
CA ALA A 320 -14.18 -5.95 32.67
C ALA A 320 -14.98 -5.82 33.98
N ARG A 321 -16.27 -5.48 33.88
CA ARG A 321 -17.28 -6.03 34.78
C ARG A 321 -18.67 -5.90 34.18
N THR A 322 -19.37 -7.02 34.27
CA THR A 322 -20.72 -7.32 33.80
C THR A 322 -21.81 -6.55 34.55
N LEU A 323 -22.93 -6.44 33.85
CA LEU A 323 -24.31 -6.06 34.19
C LEU A 323 -24.78 -6.39 35.63
N PRO A 324 -25.87 -5.77 36.10
CA PRO A 324 -27.23 -6.03 35.59
C PRO A 324 -27.78 -4.98 34.63
#